data_AF-A0AAD7QRM0-F1
#
_entry.id   AF-A0AAD7QRM0-F1
#
_cell.length_a   1.000
_cell.length_b   1.000
_cell.length_c   1.000
_cell.angle_alpha   90.00
_cell.angle_beta   90.00
_cell.angle_gamma   90.00
#
_symmetry.space_group_name_H-M   'P 1'
#
loop_
_entity.id
_entity.type
_entity.pdbx_description
1 polymer ?
#
loop_
_entity_poly.entity_id
_entity_poly.type
_entity_poly.pdbx_seq_one_letter_code
_entity_poly.pdbx_strand_id
1 'polypeptide(L)'
;MFHYLLLQYVALAGSVTGCRQILYPSVQFNIENLDDNEAIFKFRFSKGQILAILPYLRLDLIQWSNRYHPDSLTSLCILLRRLAYPERWGSMTRDFGRSRSYLCSVARDVVLHLVD
;
A
#
# COMPACT_ATOMS: atom_id res chain seq x y z
N MET A 1 3.99 -37.42 40.39
CA MET A 1 2.76 -37.09 39.63
C MET A 1 2.25 -35.67 39.96
N PHE A 2 3.12 -34.67 40.19
CA PHE A 2 2.70 -33.29 40.49
C PHE A 2 3.56 -32.22 39.78
N HIS A 3 4.63 -32.62 39.06
CA HIS A 3 5.47 -31.69 38.31
C HIS A 3 4.93 -31.32 36.93
N TYR A 4 3.98 -32.07 36.37
CA TYR A 4 3.41 -31.78 35.04
C TYR A 4 2.35 -30.67 35.04
N LEU A 5 1.72 -30.38 36.18
CA LEU A 5 0.66 -29.37 36.28
C LEU A 5 1.19 -27.93 36.43
N LEU A 6 2.42 -27.75 36.89
CA LEU A 6 3.01 -26.42 37.12
C LEU A 6 3.56 -25.79 35.83
N LEU A 7 3.92 -26.61 34.84
CA LEU A 7 4.36 -26.14 33.52
C LEU A 7 3.20 -25.67 32.62
N GLN A 8 1.95 -25.98 32.96
CA GLN A 8 0.78 -25.50 32.23
C GLN A 8 0.32 -24.09 32.68
N TYR A 9 0.73 -23.64 33.86
CA TYR A 9 0.23 -22.37 34.44
C TYR A 9 1.10 -21.15 34.10
N VAL A 10 2.39 -21.34 33.80
CA VAL A 10 3.31 -20.23 33.47
C VAL A 10 3.07 -19.69 32.04
N ALA A 11 2.23 -20.34 31.23
CA ALA A 11 1.85 -19.89 29.89
C ALA A 11 0.78 -18.77 29.86
N LEU A 12 0.32 -18.26 31.02
CA LEU A 12 -0.75 -17.26 31.14
C LEU A 12 -0.34 -15.96 31.85
N ALA A 13 0.94 -15.57 31.79
CA ALA A 13 1.40 -14.30 32.36
C ALA A 13 2.30 -13.48 31.41
N GLY A 14 2.15 -13.67 30.10
CA GLY A 14 2.64 -12.71 29.11
C GLY A 14 1.51 -11.76 28.75
N SER A 15 1.37 -10.65 29.47
CA SER A 15 0.63 -9.49 28.99
C SER A 15 1.38 -8.93 27.78
N VAL A 16 1.16 -9.55 26.62
CA VAL A 16 1.50 -8.93 25.33
C VAL A 16 0.62 -7.69 25.27
N THR A 17 1.20 -6.54 25.58
CA THR A 17 0.69 -5.25 25.15
C THR A 17 0.39 -5.42 23.67
N GLY A 18 -0.89 -5.50 23.33
CA GLY A 18 -1.33 -5.98 22.02
C GLY A 18 -0.71 -5.14 20.94
N CYS A 19 0.35 -5.64 20.31
CA CYS A 19 0.78 -5.19 19.00
C CYS A 19 -0.45 -5.42 18.12
N ARG A 20 -1.22 -4.36 17.85
CA ARG A 20 -2.26 -4.41 16.84
C ARG A 20 -1.56 -4.70 15.52
N GLN A 21 -1.36 -5.97 15.22
CA GLN A 21 -0.96 -6.40 13.89
C GLN A 21 -2.13 -6.03 13.00
N ILE A 22 -1.99 -4.88 12.33
CA ILE A 22 -2.93 -4.50 11.28
C ILE A 22 -2.70 -5.54 10.19
N LEU A 23 -3.58 -6.55 10.15
CA LEU A 23 -3.59 -7.53 9.07
C LEU A 23 -4.01 -6.79 7.81
N TYR A 24 -3.08 -6.64 6.88
CA TYR A 24 -3.37 -6.06 5.59
C TYR A 24 -4.01 -7.16 4.73
N PRO A 25 -5.19 -6.93 4.14
CA PRO A 25 -5.74 -7.89 3.21
C PRO A 25 -4.72 -8.03 2.07
N SER A 26 -4.36 -9.27 1.71
CA SER A 26 -3.47 -9.57 0.59
C SER A 26 -4.18 -9.34 -0.76
N VAL A 27 -4.86 -8.21 -0.89
CA VAL A 27 -5.54 -7.78 -2.11
C VAL A 27 -4.49 -7.13 -2.99
N GLN A 28 -4.29 -7.69 -4.17
CA GLN A 28 -3.53 -7.02 -5.21
C GLN A 28 -4.43 -5.94 -5.82
N PHE A 29 -3.93 -4.71 -5.83
CA PHE A 29 -4.60 -3.62 -6.54
C PHE A 29 -4.70 -3.98 -8.02
N ASN A 30 -5.91 -3.90 -8.57
CA ASN A 30 -6.16 -4.12 -9.99
C ASN A 30 -7.03 -2.99 -10.52
N ILE A 31 -6.50 -2.23 -11.49
CA ILE A 31 -7.22 -1.10 -12.10
C ILE A 31 -8.44 -1.58 -12.90
N GLU A 32 -8.40 -2.80 -13.45
CA GLU A 32 -9.46 -3.34 -14.30
C GLU A 32 -10.79 -3.51 -13.54
N ASN A 33 -10.70 -3.73 -12.23
CA ASN A 33 -11.86 -3.89 -11.35
C ASN A 33 -12.54 -2.57 -10.98
N LEU A 34 -11.96 -1.42 -11.32
CA LEU A 34 -12.58 -0.11 -11.08
C LEU A 34 -13.44 0.31 -12.28
N ASP A 35 -14.57 0.93 -12.01
CA ASP A 35 -15.32 1.65 -13.04
C ASP A 35 -14.64 2.98 -13.37
N ASP A 36 -14.88 3.51 -14.57
CA ASP A 36 -14.30 4.81 -14.97
C ASP A 36 -14.76 5.95 -14.07
N ASN A 37 -16.01 5.93 -13.60
CA ASN A 37 -16.50 6.91 -12.63
C ASN A 37 -15.77 6.82 -11.29
N GLU A 38 -15.47 5.61 -10.82
CA GLU A 38 -14.71 5.40 -9.60
C GLU A 38 -13.24 5.79 -9.77
N ALA A 39 -12.64 5.49 -10.94
CA ALA A 39 -11.29 5.91 -11.27
C ALA A 39 -11.16 7.44 -11.28
N ILE A 40 -12.10 8.16 -11.92
CA ILE A 40 -12.12 9.62 -11.91
C ILE A 40 -12.31 10.15 -10.49
N PHE A 41 -13.21 9.56 -9.71
CA PHE A 41 -13.41 9.98 -8.32
C PHE A 41 -12.16 9.77 -7.46
N LYS A 42 -11.46 8.64 -7.62
CA LYS A 42 -10.29 8.29 -6.80
C LYS A 42 -8.99 8.95 -7.26
N PHE A 43 -8.80 9.12 -8.56
CA PHE A 43 -7.52 9.51 -9.17
C PHE A 43 -7.61 10.81 -9.99
N ARG A 44 -8.80 11.37 -10.22
CA ARG A 44 -9.12 12.47 -11.16
C ARG A 44 -8.93 12.18 -12.65
N PHE A 45 -8.45 11.00 -13.00
CA PHE A 45 -8.24 10.56 -14.38
C PHE A 45 -9.04 9.28 -14.66
N SER A 46 -9.48 9.10 -15.90
CA SER A 46 -10.08 7.84 -16.33
C SER A 46 -9.03 6.72 -16.41
N LYS A 47 -9.47 5.46 -16.41
CA LYS A 47 -8.53 4.32 -16.54
C LYS A 47 -7.69 4.42 -17.81
N GLY A 48 -8.34 4.75 -18.93
CA GLY A 48 -7.68 4.93 -20.22
C GLY A 48 -6.61 6.02 -20.18
N GLN A 49 -6.85 7.13 -19.49
CA GLN A 49 -5.85 8.21 -19.33
C GLN A 49 -4.66 7.77 -18.48
N ILE A 50 -4.91 7.04 -17.39
CA ILE A 50 -3.85 6.51 -16.51
C ILE A 50 -2.95 5.54 -17.29
N LEU A 51 -3.56 4.61 -18.04
CA LEU A 51 -2.82 3.66 -18.87
C LEU A 51 -2.07 4.36 -20.00
N ALA A 52 -2.66 5.39 -20.60
CA ALA A 52 -2.01 6.17 -21.65
C ALA A 52 -0.79 6.95 -21.13
N ILE A 53 -0.84 7.52 -19.93
CA ILE A 53 0.27 8.32 -19.39
C ILE A 53 1.41 7.46 -18.82
N LEU A 54 1.10 6.24 -18.37
CA LEU A 54 2.04 5.32 -17.73
C LEU A 54 3.38 5.13 -18.47
N PRO A 55 3.42 4.82 -19.78
CA PRO A 55 4.69 4.61 -20.49
C PRO A 55 5.55 5.87 -20.59
N TYR A 56 4.96 7.06 -20.52
CA TYR A 56 5.69 8.33 -20.62
C TYR A 56 6.41 8.70 -19.32
N LEU A 57 5.95 8.15 -18.18
CA LEU A 57 6.51 8.43 -16.86
C LEU A 57 7.76 7.60 -16.56
N ARG A 58 8.08 6.60 -17.37
CA ARG A 58 9.28 5.74 -17.27
C ARG A 58 9.56 5.20 -15.85
N LEU A 59 8.49 4.80 -15.15
CA LEU A 59 8.54 4.34 -13.77
C LEU A 59 9.37 3.04 -13.58
N ASP A 60 9.68 2.35 -14.68
CA ASP A 60 10.59 1.22 -14.74
C ASP A 60 12.05 1.59 -14.41
N LEU A 61 12.42 2.86 -14.53
CA LEU A 61 13.76 3.36 -14.23
C LEU A 61 13.96 3.81 -12.78
N ILE A 62 12.90 3.74 -11.95
CA ILE A 62 12.95 4.21 -10.57
C ILE A 62 13.89 3.33 -9.74
N GLN A 63 14.85 3.97 -9.07
CA GLN A 63 15.61 3.34 -8.00
C GLN A 63 14.83 3.43 -6.69
N TRP A 64 14.18 2.33 -6.31
CA TRP A 64 13.39 2.26 -5.09
C TRP A 64 14.29 2.34 -3.84
N SER A 65 13.94 3.23 -2.91
CA SER A 65 14.73 3.49 -1.70
C SER A 65 14.74 2.31 -0.72
N ASN A 66 13.74 1.44 -0.83
CA ASN A 66 13.60 0.24 -0.01
C ASN A 66 13.58 -1.00 -0.90
N ARG A 67 13.59 -2.21 -0.32
CA ARG A 67 13.51 -3.50 -1.07
C ARG A 67 12.15 -3.75 -1.75
N TYR A 68 11.35 -2.71 -1.95
CA TYR A 68 10.04 -2.79 -2.59
C TYR A 68 10.18 -2.72 -4.10
N HIS A 69 9.43 -3.57 -4.78
CA HIS A 69 9.35 -3.58 -6.24
C HIS A 69 7.85 -3.51 -6.59
N PRO A 70 7.21 -2.33 -6.43
CA PRO A 70 5.85 -2.12 -6.86
C PRO A 70 5.76 -2.24 -8.38
N ASP A 71 4.60 -2.67 -8.86
CA ASP A 71 4.28 -2.56 -10.28
C ASP A 71 4.13 -1.07 -10.68
N SER A 72 4.55 -0.72 -11.90
CA SER A 72 4.57 0.67 -12.40
C SER A 72 3.17 1.29 -12.36
N LEU A 73 2.15 0.55 -12.76
CA LEU A 73 0.77 1.02 -12.71
C LEU A 73 0.30 1.24 -11.26
N THR A 74 0.61 0.29 -10.36
CA THR A 74 0.25 0.40 -8.95
C THR A 74 0.91 1.62 -8.29
N SER A 75 2.20 1.85 -8.55
CA SER A 75 2.93 2.99 -8.00
C SER A 75 2.37 4.33 -8.51
N LEU A 76 2.01 4.42 -9.80
CA LEU A 76 1.33 5.57 -10.36
C LEU A 76 -0.02 5.82 -9.68
N CYS A 77 -0.86 4.79 -9.54
CA CYS A 77 -2.16 4.92 -8.89
C CYS A 77 -2.06 5.36 -7.42
N ILE A 78 -1.04 4.90 -6.69
CA ILE A 78 -0.76 5.36 -5.31
C ILE A 78 -0.46 6.86 -5.31
N LEU A 79 0.38 7.33 -6.24
CA LEU A 79 0.70 8.75 -6.36
C LEU A 79 -0.54 9.58 -6.76
N LEU A 80 -1.26 9.16 -7.79
CA LEU A 80 -2.46 9.87 -8.26
C LEU A 80 -3.53 9.99 -7.18
N ARG A 81 -3.75 8.94 -6.38
CA ARG A 81 -4.67 8.98 -5.24
C ARG A 81 -4.29 10.07 -4.25
N ARG A 82 -2.99 10.26 -4.02
CA ARG A 82 -2.44 11.28 -3.12
C ARG A 82 -2.62 12.69 -3.67
N LEU A 83 -2.48 12.86 -4.98
CA LEU A 83 -2.65 14.15 -5.68
C LEU A 83 -4.13 14.52 -5.87
N ALA A 84 -5.00 13.52 -5.98
CA ALA A 84 -6.44 13.70 -6.17
C ALA A 84 -7.11 14.27 -4.91
N TYR A 85 -6.76 13.75 -3.73
CA TYR A 85 -7.29 14.25 -2.46
C TYR A 85 -6.32 13.96 -1.30
N PRO A 86 -6.10 14.90 -0.36
CA PRO A 86 -5.26 14.66 0.81
C PRO A 86 -5.96 13.73 1.81
N GLU A 87 -5.91 12.42 1.54
CA GLU A 87 -6.41 11.38 2.46
C GLU A 87 -5.30 10.86 3.39
N ARG A 88 -5.66 10.23 4.50
CA ARG A 88 -4.70 9.53 5.36
C ARG A 88 -4.23 8.23 4.70
N TRP A 89 -2.93 7.91 4.79
CA TRP A 89 -2.37 6.64 4.32
C TRP A 89 -3.08 5.40 4.89
N GLY A 90 -3.64 5.53 6.11
CA GLY A 90 -4.43 4.49 6.75
C GLY A 90 -5.67 4.08 5.97
N SER A 91 -6.36 5.03 5.32
CA SER A 91 -7.54 4.73 4.51
C SER A 91 -7.15 4.02 3.21
N MET A 92 -6.09 4.51 2.54
CA MET A 92 -5.57 3.91 1.30
C MET A 92 -5.08 2.47 1.49
N THR A 93 -4.72 2.10 2.73
CA THR A 93 -4.28 0.74 3.07
C THR A 93 -5.33 -0.32 2.65
N ARG A 94 -6.63 -0.02 2.79
CA ARG A 94 -7.71 -0.93 2.38
C ARG A 94 -7.82 -1.08 0.86
N ASP A 95 -7.59 0.00 0.10
CA ASP A 95 -7.70 0.00 -1.35
C ASP A 95 -6.54 -0.78 -2.01
N PHE A 96 -5.32 -0.64 -1.46
CA PHE A 96 -4.11 -1.21 -2.06
C PHE A 96 -3.62 -2.50 -1.39
N GLY A 97 -4.15 -2.89 -0.23
CA GLY A 97 -3.71 -4.09 0.49
C GLY A 97 -2.28 -4.04 1.01
N ARG A 98 -1.70 -2.84 1.16
CA ARG A 98 -0.31 -2.62 1.57
C ARG A 98 -0.21 -1.73 2.80
N SER A 99 0.89 -1.88 3.54
CA SER A 99 1.12 -1.10 4.75
C SER A 99 1.27 0.40 4.46
N ARG A 100 0.94 1.23 5.45
CA ARG A 100 1.11 2.70 5.36
C ARG A 100 2.53 3.11 4.98
N SER A 101 3.53 2.42 5.56
CA SER A 101 4.94 2.68 5.28
C SER A 101 5.29 2.36 3.83
N TYR A 102 4.78 1.25 3.29
CA TYR A 102 4.94 0.89 1.88
C TYR A 102 4.37 1.98 0.97
N LEU A 103 3.12 2.39 1.19
CA LEU A 103 2.45 3.41 0.37
C LEU A 103 3.19 4.75 0.39
N CYS A 104 3.66 5.16 1.58
CA CYS A 104 4.40 6.40 1.76
C CYS A 104 5.76 6.37 1.04
N SER A 105 6.52 5.27 1.19
CA SER A 105 7.81 5.09 0.52
C SER A 105 7.66 5.09 -1.00
N VAL A 106 6.70 4.33 -1.54
CA VAL A 106 6.46 4.28 -2.99
C VAL A 106 6.08 5.65 -3.53
N ALA A 107 5.13 6.35 -2.89
CA ALA A 107 4.73 7.68 -3.35
C ALA A 107 5.89 8.68 -3.32
N ARG A 108 6.74 8.61 -2.30
CA ARG A 108 7.94 9.46 -2.18
C ARG A 108 8.90 9.19 -3.33
N ASP A 109 9.23 7.94 -3.58
CA ASP A 109 10.21 7.54 -4.60
C ASP A 109 9.73 7.94 -6.01
N VAL A 110 8.44 7.78 -6.30
CA VAL A 110 7.86 8.24 -7.58
C VAL A 110 7.96 9.76 -7.71
N VAL A 111 7.63 10.53 -6.66
CA VAL A 111 7.72 12.00 -6.72
C VAL A 111 9.16 12.45 -6.94
N LEU A 112 10.14 11.84 -6.27
CA LEU A 112 11.56 12.18 -6.47
C LEU A 112 11.97 11.92 -7.92
N HIS A 113 11.58 10.78 -8.49
CA HIS A 113 11.87 10.45 -9.88
C HIS A 113 11.26 11.42 -10.90
N LEU A 114 10.09 11.99 -10.59
CA LEU A 114 9.42 12.94 -11.50
C LEU A 114 9.95 14.37 -11.41
N VAL A 115 10.69 14.69 -10.35
CA VAL A 115 11.27 16.02 -10.13
C VAL A 115 12.71 16.10 -10.67
N ASP A 116 13.41 14.97 -10.73
CA ASP A 116 14.75 14.83 -11.31
C ASP A 116 14.72 14.85 -12.85
#